data_AF-A0A091M4Y3-F1
#
_entry.id   AF-A0A091M4Y3-F1
#
_cell.length_a   1.000
_cell.length_b   1.000
_cell.length_c   1.000
_cell.angle_alpha   90.00
_cell.angle_beta   90.00
_cell.angle_gamma   90.00
#
_symmetry.space_group_name_H-M   'P 1'
#
loop_
_entity.id
_entity.type
_entity.pdbx_description
1 polymer ?
#
loop_
_entity_poly.entity_id
_entity_poly.type
_entity_poly.pdbx_seq_one_letter_code
_entity_poly.pdbx_strand_id
1 'polypeptide(L)'
;AFDLVNIHLFHDASNLIAWETSPSVYSGIRHKALGYVLDRIIDQRFEKVSYFVFGDFNFRLDAKAVVETLCAKATMQTIRAADTNEVVKLIFRESDNDRKVMLQLEKKLFDYFNQDVFRDNNGTALLEFDRELSVFKDRLYELDISFPPSYPYSEDSSQGKQYMNTRCPAWCDRILMSHSAKELILKVKNDEKIVIYDHIGPNVCMGDHKPVFLSFRIAAGAGKPIANVHKCCVVQ
;
A
#
# COMPACT_ATOMS: atom_id res chain seq x y z
N ALA A 1 6.76 -23.82 11.95
CA ALA A 1 5.64 -23.60 11.02
C ALA A 1 5.28 -22.12 11.02
N PHE A 2 4.71 -21.62 9.93
CA PHE A 2 4.16 -20.27 9.83
C PHE A 2 2.98 -20.27 8.86
N ASP A 3 2.09 -19.30 9.00
CA ASP A 3 0.94 -19.11 8.14
C ASP A 3 1.18 -18.03 7.09
N LEU A 4 0.52 -18.19 5.95
CA LEU A 4 0.54 -17.26 4.81
C LEU A 4 -0.90 -16.84 4.53
N VAL A 5 -1.19 -15.55 4.68
CA VAL A 5 -2.54 -15.00 4.51
C VAL A 5 -2.51 -13.94 3.42
N ASN A 6 -3.16 -14.23 2.30
CA ASN A 6 -3.38 -13.26 1.23
C ASN A 6 -4.63 -12.43 1.54
N ILE A 7 -4.54 -11.10 1.49
CA ILE A 7 -5.64 -10.16 1.71
C ILE A 7 -5.76 -9.23 0.49
N HIS A 8 -7.02 -8.94 0.13
CA HIS A 8 -7.35 -7.84 -0.76
C HIS A 8 -8.37 -6.94 -0.04
N LEU A 9 -7.98 -5.73 0.32
CA LEU A 9 -8.88 -4.75 0.94
C LEU A 9 -9.48 -3.83 -0.12
N PHE A 10 -10.62 -3.22 0.19
CA PHE A 10 -11.34 -2.37 -0.75
C PHE A 10 -10.55 -1.08 -1.07
N HIS A 11 -10.71 -0.62 -2.30
CA HIS A 11 -10.09 0.59 -2.83
C HIS A 11 -10.89 1.85 -2.53
N ASP A 12 -10.26 3.02 -2.69
CA ASP A 12 -10.96 4.31 -2.62
C ASP A 12 -11.88 4.48 -3.84
N ALA A 13 -13.14 4.83 -3.60
CA ALA A 13 -14.10 5.08 -4.67
C ALA A 13 -13.99 6.48 -5.28
N SER A 14 -13.43 7.46 -4.55
CA SER A 14 -13.33 8.86 -4.96
C SER A 14 -12.07 9.53 -4.42
N ASN A 15 -11.24 10.12 -5.29
CA ASN A 15 -10.10 10.93 -4.83
C ASN A 15 -10.56 12.19 -4.08
N LEU A 16 -11.72 12.74 -4.41
CA LEU A 16 -12.28 13.92 -3.74
C LEU A 16 -12.61 13.60 -2.27
N ILE A 17 -13.27 12.48 -2.02
CA ILE A 17 -13.58 12.02 -0.65
C ILE A 17 -12.29 11.67 0.10
N ALA A 18 -11.30 11.09 -0.58
CA ALA A 18 -10.00 10.81 0.01
C ALA A 18 -9.25 12.08 0.44
N TRP A 19 -9.41 13.19 -0.30
CA TRP A 19 -8.82 14.50 -0.03
C TRP A 19 -9.58 15.30 1.06
N GLU A 20 -10.89 15.14 1.17
CA GLU A 20 -11.73 15.93 2.09
C GLU A 20 -11.31 15.83 3.56
N THR A 21 -10.87 14.65 3.99
CA THR A 21 -10.46 14.39 5.38
C THR A 21 -9.09 13.73 5.45
N SER A 22 -8.33 14.05 6.50
CA SER A 22 -7.08 13.38 6.85
C SER A 22 -7.22 12.79 8.26
N PRO A 23 -7.11 11.46 8.43
CA PRO A 23 -7.10 10.43 7.40
C PRO A 23 -8.45 10.35 6.64
N SER A 24 -8.46 9.67 5.49
CA SER A 24 -9.68 9.49 4.70
C SER A 24 -10.65 8.49 5.36
N VAL A 25 -11.93 8.58 4.99
CA VAL A 25 -12.95 7.62 5.43
C VAL A 25 -12.59 6.19 4.99
N TYR A 26 -11.98 6.05 3.80
CA TYR A 26 -11.59 4.77 3.23
C TYR A 26 -10.50 4.11 4.07
N SER A 27 -9.51 4.88 4.53
CA SER A 27 -8.49 4.35 5.45
C SER A 27 -9.11 3.79 6.73
N GLY A 28 -10.09 4.49 7.31
CA GLY A 28 -10.81 4.01 8.49
C GLY A 28 -11.57 2.69 8.27
N ILE A 29 -12.11 2.46 7.07
CA ILE A 29 -12.77 1.20 6.73
C ILE A 29 -11.72 0.07 6.55
N ARG A 30 -10.53 0.37 6.00
CA ARG A 30 -9.46 -0.62 5.76
C ARG A 30 -8.85 -1.07 7.06
N HIS A 31 -8.66 -0.12 7.99
CA HIS A 31 -8.30 -0.39 9.36
C HIS A 31 -9.29 -1.39 9.98
N LYS A 32 -10.60 -1.12 9.94
CA LYS A 32 -11.60 -2.04 10.51
C LYS A 32 -11.54 -3.44 9.88
N ALA A 33 -11.42 -3.52 8.56
CA ALA A 33 -11.35 -4.77 7.83
C ALA A 33 -10.08 -5.58 8.18
N LEU A 34 -8.90 -4.95 8.16
CA LEU A 34 -7.64 -5.60 8.53
C LEU A 34 -7.65 -6.03 10.00
N GLY A 35 -8.12 -5.17 10.91
CA GLY A 35 -8.27 -5.50 12.33
C GLY A 35 -9.12 -6.75 12.55
N TYR A 36 -10.26 -6.85 11.87
CA TYR A 36 -11.11 -8.04 11.91
C TYR A 36 -10.39 -9.31 11.45
N VAL A 37 -9.63 -9.25 10.35
CA VAL A 37 -8.86 -10.41 9.86
C VAL A 37 -7.78 -10.81 10.86
N LEU A 38 -7.03 -9.84 11.39
CA LEU A 38 -5.99 -10.12 12.37
C LEU A 38 -6.56 -10.73 13.65
N ASP A 39 -7.76 -10.32 14.09
CA ASP A 39 -8.43 -10.91 15.26
C ASP A 39 -8.82 -12.37 15.04
N ARG A 40 -9.09 -12.78 13.79
CA ARG A 40 -9.34 -14.19 13.43
C ARG A 40 -8.06 -15.01 13.37
N ILE A 41 -6.95 -14.43 12.91
CA ILE A 41 -5.64 -15.10 12.84
C ILE A 41 -5.13 -15.43 14.24
N ILE A 42 -5.29 -14.53 15.21
CA ILE A 42 -4.75 -14.68 16.58
C ILE A 42 -5.75 -15.28 17.57
N ASP A 43 -6.84 -15.88 17.08
CA ASP A 43 -7.89 -16.46 17.92
C ASP A 43 -7.30 -17.51 18.86
N GLN A 44 -7.58 -17.35 20.16
CA GLN A 44 -6.96 -18.16 21.23
C GLN A 44 -7.35 -19.64 21.16
N ARG A 45 -8.37 -20.00 20.38
CA ARG A 45 -8.79 -21.39 20.17
C ARG A 45 -7.82 -22.19 19.31
N PHE A 46 -6.93 -21.52 18.58
CA PHE A 46 -5.96 -22.16 17.69
C PHE A 46 -4.52 -21.98 18.19
N GLU A 47 -3.63 -22.84 17.73
CA GLU A 47 -2.20 -22.72 18.01
C GLU A 47 -1.66 -21.41 17.43
N LYS A 48 -0.92 -20.65 18.23
CA LYS A 48 -0.28 -19.41 17.77
C LYS A 48 1.01 -19.73 17.05
N VAL A 49 0.98 -19.64 15.72
CA VAL A 49 2.17 -19.71 14.88
C VAL A 49 2.58 -18.31 14.38
N SER A 50 3.79 -18.22 13.84
CA SER A 50 4.21 -16.99 13.14
C SER A 50 3.40 -16.84 11.86
N TYR A 51 3.11 -15.62 11.41
CA TYR A 51 2.31 -15.44 10.20
C TYR A 51 2.80 -14.25 9.36
N PHE A 52 2.60 -14.37 8.05
CA PHE A 52 2.79 -13.30 7.07
C PHE A 52 1.45 -12.97 6.44
N VAL A 53 1.15 -11.68 6.33
CA VAL A 53 -0.05 -11.15 5.70
C VAL A 53 0.38 -10.32 4.51
N PHE A 54 -0.05 -10.68 3.31
CA PHE A 54 0.39 -10.03 2.08
C PHE A 54 -0.77 -9.81 1.11
N GLY A 55 -0.54 -9.03 0.07
CA GLY A 55 -1.51 -8.79 -1.01
C GLY A 55 -1.75 -7.31 -1.25
N ASP A 56 -2.87 -7.00 -1.89
CA ASP A 56 -3.31 -5.63 -2.15
C ASP A 56 -4.10 -5.11 -0.95
N PHE A 57 -3.40 -4.42 -0.05
CA PHE A 57 -4.03 -3.76 1.09
C PHE A 57 -4.78 -2.50 0.67
N ASN A 58 -4.62 -2.04 -0.57
CA ASN A 58 -5.15 -0.77 -1.05
C ASN A 58 -4.80 0.42 -0.14
N PHE A 59 -3.73 0.30 0.67
CA PHE A 59 -3.23 1.41 1.47
C PHE A 59 -2.83 2.55 0.57
N ARG A 60 -3.25 3.75 0.97
CA ARG A 60 -3.02 5.00 0.24
C ARG A 60 -2.18 5.92 1.11
N LEU A 61 -1.46 6.81 0.45
CA LEU A 61 -0.93 7.98 1.12
C LEU A 61 -2.09 8.84 1.65
N ASP A 62 -1.84 9.58 2.72
CA ASP A 62 -2.73 10.64 3.18
C ASP A 62 -2.88 11.69 2.07
N ALA A 63 -3.95 11.54 1.27
CA ALA A 63 -4.15 12.31 0.05
C ALA A 63 -4.17 13.81 0.31
N LYS A 64 -4.71 14.23 1.47
CA LYS A 64 -4.72 15.63 1.88
C LYS A 64 -3.31 16.14 2.14
N ALA A 65 -2.57 15.46 3.00
CA ALA A 65 -1.20 15.89 3.32
C ALA A 65 -0.28 15.88 2.09
N VAL A 66 -0.41 14.88 1.21
CA VAL A 66 0.36 14.80 -0.04
C VAL A 66 0.06 15.99 -0.95
N VAL A 67 -1.22 16.27 -1.23
CA VAL A 67 -1.57 17.33 -2.17
C VAL A 67 -1.29 18.71 -1.58
N GLU A 68 -1.47 18.94 -0.28
CA GLU A 68 -1.05 20.19 0.38
C GLU A 68 0.46 20.40 0.27
N THR A 69 1.25 19.33 0.34
CA THR A 69 2.72 19.38 0.19
C THR A 69 3.11 19.65 -1.27
N LEU A 70 2.59 18.86 -2.22
CA LEU A 70 2.92 18.98 -3.65
C LEU A 70 2.42 20.30 -4.28
N CYS A 71 1.36 20.88 -3.71
CA CYS A 71 0.72 22.10 -4.18
C CYS A 71 0.87 23.27 -3.19
N ALA A 72 1.89 23.27 -2.33
CA ALA A 72 2.06 24.26 -1.26
C ALA A 72 2.09 25.73 -1.75
N LYS A 73 2.52 25.96 -3.00
CA LYS A 73 2.55 27.30 -3.65
C LYS A 73 1.38 27.52 -4.62
N ALA A 74 0.36 26.67 -4.58
CA ALA A 74 -0.77 26.73 -5.49
C ALA A 74 -2.00 27.37 -4.84
N THR A 75 -2.83 28.03 -5.65
CA THR A 75 -4.18 28.42 -5.28
C THR A 75 -5.17 27.34 -5.72
N MET A 76 -6.04 26.90 -4.81
CA MET A 76 -7.08 25.91 -5.08
C MET A 76 -8.36 26.57 -5.59
N GLN A 77 -8.94 26.03 -6.65
CA GLN A 77 -10.29 26.32 -7.12
C GLN A 77 -11.17 25.08 -6.99
N THR A 78 -12.33 25.25 -6.37
CA THR A 78 -13.37 24.21 -6.29
C THR A 78 -14.41 24.42 -7.38
N ILE A 79 -14.73 23.37 -8.13
CA ILE A 79 -15.82 23.35 -9.11
C ILE A 79 -16.92 22.44 -8.58
N ARG A 80 -18.14 22.94 -8.61
CA ARG A 80 -19.34 22.26 -8.12
C ARG A 80 -20.32 21.98 -9.26
N ALA A 81 -21.04 20.87 -9.16
CA ALA A 81 -22.14 20.56 -10.05
C ALA A 81 -23.27 21.60 -9.87
N ALA A 82 -23.87 22.05 -10.98
CA ALA A 82 -24.85 23.14 -10.96
C ALA A 82 -26.19 22.74 -10.32
N ASP A 83 -26.54 21.46 -10.36
CA ASP A 83 -27.78 20.87 -9.89
C ASP A 83 -27.71 20.39 -8.43
N THR A 84 -26.60 19.74 -8.05
CA THR A 84 -26.45 19.15 -6.70
C THR A 84 -25.58 19.98 -5.76
N ASN A 85 -24.85 20.97 -6.27
CA ASN A 85 -23.82 21.73 -5.54
C ASN A 85 -22.69 20.84 -4.96
N GLU A 86 -22.61 19.58 -5.37
CA GLU A 86 -21.54 18.65 -4.98
C GLU A 86 -20.21 19.08 -5.61
N VAL A 87 -19.11 18.88 -4.87
CA VAL A 87 -17.78 19.10 -5.43
C VAL A 87 -17.50 18.01 -6.47
N VAL A 88 -17.27 18.41 -7.71
CA VAL A 88 -16.95 17.47 -8.81
C VAL A 88 -15.49 17.53 -9.21
N LYS A 89 -14.80 18.62 -8.89
CA LYS A 89 -13.43 18.86 -9.33
C LYS A 89 -12.72 19.89 -8.46
N LEU A 90 -11.45 19.63 -8.16
CA LEU A 90 -10.52 20.60 -7.59
C LEU A 90 -9.39 20.86 -8.58
N ILE A 91 -9.00 22.13 -8.72
CA ILE A 91 -7.90 22.54 -9.58
C ILE A 91 -6.92 23.38 -8.75
N PHE A 92 -5.68 22.95 -8.69
CA PHE A 92 -4.58 23.68 -8.06
C PHE A 92 -3.75 24.34 -9.16
N ARG A 93 -3.57 25.66 -9.07
CA ARG A 93 -2.77 26.44 -10.03
C ARG A 93 -1.64 27.15 -9.32
N GLU A 94 -0.47 27.24 -9.96
CA GLU A 94 0.64 28.05 -9.46
C GLU A 94 0.16 29.47 -9.13
N SER A 95 0.58 29.98 -7.96
CA SER A 95 0.19 31.34 -7.53
C SER A 95 0.99 32.43 -8.26
N ASP A 96 2.21 32.09 -8.68
CA ASP A 96 3.11 32.89 -9.52
C ASP A 96 3.24 32.23 -10.91
N ASN A 97 3.75 32.93 -11.94
CA ASN A 97 3.82 32.46 -13.36
C ASN A 97 2.44 32.43 -14.09
N ASP A 98 2.35 31.82 -15.28
CA ASP A 98 1.17 31.72 -16.17
C ASP A 98 -0.10 31.06 -15.57
N ARG A 99 -0.19 30.89 -14.23
CA ARG A 99 -1.25 30.17 -13.51
C ARG A 99 -1.46 28.76 -14.07
N LYS A 100 -0.35 28.08 -14.37
CA LYS A 100 -0.36 26.71 -14.88
C LYS A 100 -1.06 25.78 -13.89
N VAL A 101 -1.87 24.86 -14.42
CA VAL A 101 -2.50 23.81 -13.61
C VAL A 101 -1.42 22.84 -13.13
N MET A 102 -1.29 22.71 -11.80
CA MET A 102 -0.37 21.78 -11.16
C MET A 102 -1.05 20.43 -10.90
N LEU A 103 -2.26 20.48 -10.34
CA LEU A 103 -3.02 19.28 -10.00
C LEU A 103 -4.49 19.48 -10.39
N GLN A 104 -5.04 18.46 -11.04
CA GLN A 104 -6.47 18.29 -11.20
C GLN A 104 -6.93 17.05 -10.45
N LEU A 105 -7.89 17.23 -9.53
CA LEU A 105 -8.48 16.15 -8.75
C LEU A 105 -9.96 16.03 -9.08
N GLU A 106 -10.39 14.81 -9.44
CA GLU A 106 -11.79 14.45 -9.64
C GLU A 106 -12.02 13.05 -9.04
N LYS A 107 -13.27 12.56 -9.03
CA LYS A 107 -13.61 11.23 -8.47
C LYS A 107 -12.67 10.11 -8.95
N LYS A 108 -12.34 10.08 -10.24
CA LYS A 108 -11.47 9.08 -10.88
C LYS A 108 -10.21 9.64 -11.53
N LEU A 109 -9.84 10.88 -11.18
CA LEU A 109 -8.68 11.56 -11.75
C LEU A 109 -7.82 12.14 -10.65
N PHE A 110 -6.53 11.88 -10.72
CA PHE A 110 -5.43 12.49 -10.00
C PHE A 110 -4.37 12.81 -11.05
N ASP A 111 -4.45 14.02 -11.61
CA ASP A 111 -3.57 14.44 -12.70
C ASP A 111 -2.61 15.50 -12.18
N TYR A 112 -1.48 15.04 -11.66
CA TYR A 112 -0.38 15.88 -11.19
C TYR A 112 0.66 16.03 -12.28
N PHE A 113 1.05 17.28 -12.57
CA PHE A 113 1.91 17.59 -13.73
C PHE A 113 3.31 16.93 -13.67
N ASN A 114 3.83 16.66 -12.46
CA ASN A 114 5.16 16.08 -12.26
C ASN A 114 5.07 14.71 -11.58
N GLN A 115 4.74 13.68 -12.35
CA GLN A 115 4.63 12.30 -11.84
C GLN A 115 5.97 11.69 -11.39
N ASP A 116 7.11 12.27 -11.79
CA ASP A 116 8.43 11.73 -11.45
C ASP A 116 8.74 11.83 -9.96
N VAL A 117 8.13 12.82 -9.26
CA VAL A 117 8.26 12.98 -7.80
C VAL A 117 7.91 11.72 -7.02
N PHE A 118 6.99 10.89 -7.53
CA PHE A 118 6.56 9.65 -6.89
C PHE A 118 7.58 8.52 -7.04
N ARG A 119 8.53 8.62 -7.98
CA ARG A 119 9.61 7.64 -8.19
C ARG A 119 10.97 8.17 -7.74
N ASP A 120 11.13 9.47 -7.61
CA ASP A 120 12.35 10.10 -7.12
C ASP A 120 12.76 9.53 -5.77
N ASN A 121 13.97 8.97 -5.71
CA ASN A 121 14.48 8.24 -4.56
C ASN A 121 13.47 7.21 -4.00
N ASN A 122 12.84 6.46 -4.90
CA ASN A 122 11.81 5.46 -4.59
C ASN A 122 10.64 6.03 -3.78
N GLY A 123 10.33 7.32 -3.94
CA GLY A 123 9.25 7.98 -3.20
C GLY A 123 9.53 8.15 -1.72
N THR A 124 10.76 8.01 -1.24
CA THR A 124 11.10 8.01 0.21
C THR A 124 10.54 9.23 0.95
N ALA A 125 10.54 10.41 0.32
CA ALA A 125 9.99 11.64 0.90
C ALA A 125 8.46 11.58 1.13
N LEU A 126 7.76 10.64 0.48
CA LEU A 126 6.32 10.46 0.60
C LEU A 126 5.92 9.38 1.62
N LEU A 127 6.88 8.57 2.12
CA LEU A 127 6.61 7.54 3.12
C LEU A 127 6.07 8.12 4.43
N GLU A 128 6.35 9.39 4.75
CA GLU A 128 5.75 10.05 5.92
C GLU A 128 4.22 10.20 5.83
N PHE A 129 3.66 10.13 4.62
CA PHE A 129 2.23 10.16 4.36
C PHE A 129 1.60 8.76 4.27
N ASP A 130 2.42 7.70 4.23
CA ASP A 130 1.96 6.31 4.33
C ASP A 130 1.73 5.92 5.80
N ARG A 131 0.54 6.26 6.31
CA ARG A 131 0.22 6.18 7.74
C ARG A 131 -0.72 5.04 8.11
N GLU A 132 -1.29 4.34 7.14
CA GLU A 132 -2.36 3.36 7.41
C GLU A 132 -1.90 2.18 8.28
N LEU A 133 -0.65 1.73 8.08
CA LEU A 133 -0.07 0.65 8.90
C LEU A 133 0.17 1.08 10.37
N SER A 134 0.28 2.38 10.65
CA SER A 134 0.76 2.89 11.94
C SER A 134 -0.07 2.43 13.14
N VAL A 135 -1.37 2.23 12.95
CA VAL A 135 -2.32 1.77 13.96
C VAL A 135 -2.15 0.30 14.35
N PHE A 136 -1.37 -0.47 13.57
CA PHE A 136 -1.12 -1.89 13.80
C PHE A 136 0.32 -2.20 14.22
N LYS A 137 1.14 -1.19 14.56
CA LYS A 137 2.57 -1.37 14.89
C LYS A 137 2.83 -2.30 16.09
N ASP A 138 1.83 -2.48 16.96
CA ASP A 138 1.87 -3.42 18.08
C ASP A 138 1.62 -4.88 17.65
N ARG A 139 0.97 -5.10 16.50
CA ARG A 139 0.57 -6.42 16.00
C ARG A 139 1.41 -6.88 14.82
N LEU A 140 1.67 -5.98 13.89
CA LEU A 140 2.33 -6.22 12.61
C LEU A 140 3.62 -5.43 12.50
N TYR A 141 4.55 -6.00 11.74
CA TYR A 141 5.80 -5.39 11.36
C TYR A 141 5.95 -5.44 9.83
N GLU A 142 6.61 -4.44 9.28
CA GLU A 142 7.01 -4.39 7.88
C GLU A 142 8.49 -4.04 7.81
N LEU A 143 9.20 -4.60 6.83
CA LEU A 143 10.56 -4.18 6.52
C LEU A 143 10.54 -2.81 5.83
N ASP A 144 11.66 -2.09 5.92
CA ASP A 144 11.76 -0.79 5.27
C ASP A 144 11.53 -0.92 3.76
N ILE A 145 10.63 -0.09 3.24
CA ILE A 145 10.30 -0.04 1.83
C ILE A 145 11.42 0.70 1.10
N SER A 146 12.08 0.00 0.19
CA SER A 146 13.19 0.53 -0.62
C SER A 146 12.83 0.62 -2.11
N PHE A 147 11.54 0.55 -2.45
CA PHE A 147 11.03 0.54 -3.83
C PHE A 147 9.91 1.60 -3.99
N PRO A 148 9.70 2.19 -5.18
CA PRO A 148 8.67 3.20 -5.40
C PRO A 148 7.26 2.61 -5.27
N PRO A 149 6.23 3.48 -5.18
CA PRO A 149 4.83 3.07 -5.18
C PRO A 149 4.53 1.99 -6.22
N SER A 150 3.75 0.97 -5.83
CA SER A 150 3.45 -0.19 -6.66
C SER A 150 2.26 0.04 -7.61
N TYR A 151 1.50 1.11 -7.42
CA TYR A 151 0.26 1.43 -8.15
C TYR A 151 0.06 2.95 -8.26
N PRO A 152 -0.61 3.51 -9.31
CA PRO A 152 -1.15 2.85 -10.50
C PRO A 152 -0.25 3.00 -11.74
N TYR A 153 0.47 1.98 -12.18
CA TYR A 153 1.29 2.07 -13.41
C TYR A 153 0.44 2.07 -14.69
N SER A 154 1.00 2.61 -15.77
CA SER A 154 0.44 2.49 -17.12
C SER A 154 0.43 1.03 -17.56
N GLU A 155 -0.69 0.59 -18.12
CA GLU A 155 -0.84 -0.73 -18.75
C GLU A 155 -0.31 -0.75 -20.20
N ASP A 156 0.10 0.39 -20.74
CA ASP A 156 0.78 0.44 -22.04
C ASP A 156 2.17 -0.22 -21.93
N SER A 157 2.37 -1.28 -22.71
CA SER A 157 3.63 -2.02 -22.80
C SER A 157 4.87 -1.17 -23.08
N SER A 158 4.70 -0.02 -23.73
CA SER A 158 5.78 0.95 -24.03
C SER A 158 6.08 1.91 -22.88
N GLN A 159 5.23 1.97 -21.85
CA GLN A 159 5.28 2.95 -20.76
C GLN A 159 5.49 2.31 -19.39
N GLY A 160 6.32 1.27 -19.30
CA GLY A 160 6.49 0.45 -18.08
C GLY A 160 6.92 1.17 -16.79
N LYS A 161 7.31 2.45 -16.86
CA LYS A 161 7.68 3.30 -15.71
C LYS A 161 6.65 4.38 -15.35
N GLN A 162 5.68 4.65 -16.22
CA GLN A 162 4.76 5.76 -16.04
C GLN A 162 3.61 5.36 -15.13
N TYR A 163 3.10 6.31 -14.35
CA TYR A 163 1.85 6.15 -13.62
C TYR A 163 0.68 6.64 -14.46
N MET A 164 -0.48 6.02 -14.26
CA MET A 164 -1.77 6.52 -14.74
C MET A 164 -2.26 7.64 -13.83
N ASN A 165 -3.08 8.53 -14.39
CA ASN A 165 -3.69 9.63 -13.64
C ASN A 165 -4.98 9.22 -12.90
N THR A 166 -5.20 7.94 -12.59
CA THR A 166 -6.46 7.49 -11.98
C THR A 166 -6.49 7.74 -10.47
N ARG A 167 -5.33 7.63 -9.81
CA ARG A 167 -5.12 7.72 -8.36
C ARG A 167 -3.75 8.34 -8.06
N CYS A 168 -3.61 8.89 -6.87
CA CYS A 168 -2.30 9.23 -6.32
C CYS A 168 -1.46 7.95 -6.18
N PRO A 169 -0.22 7.90 -6.69
CA PRO A 169 0.64 6.73 -6.52
C PRO A 169 0.84 6.36 -5.05
N ALA A 170 0.70 5.06 -4.73
CA ALA A 170 0.85 4.54 -3.37
C ALA A 170 1.44 3.12 -3.34
N TRP A 171 1.94 2.71 -2.16
CA TRP A 171 2.33 1.34 -1.86
C TRP A 171 1.09 0.54 -1.42
N CYS A 172 0.28 0.11 -2.39
CA CYS A 172 -0.92 -0.68 -2.14
C CYS A 172 -0.59 -2.14 -1.84
N ASP A 173 0.45 -2.67 -2.48
CA ASP A 173 0.88 -4.07 -2.37
C ASP A 173 1.93 -4.21 -1.29
N ARG A 174 1.64 -4.99 -0.24
CA ARG A 174 2.47 -5.05 0.98
C ARG A 174 2.71 -6.47 1.44
N ILE A 175 3.79 -6.68 2.17
CA ILE A 175 4.07 -7.91 2.89
C ILE A 175 4.38 -7.56 4.34
N LEU A 176 3.38 -7.79 5.19
CA LEU A 176 3.41 -7.56 6.63
C LEU A 176 3.62 -8.88 7.36
N MET A 177 4.15 -8.82 8.59
CA MET A 177 4.44 -10.03 9.35
C MET A 177 4.20 -9.84 10.84
N SER A 178 3.88 -10.93 11.54
CA SER A 178 3.84 -10.92 12.99
C SER A 178 5.24 -10.65 13.57
N HIS A 179 5.30 -10.15 14.80
CA HIS A 179 6.57 -9.96 15.51
C HIS A 179 7.37 -11.27 15.63
N SER A 180 6.70 -12.40 15.82
CA SER A 180 7.33 -13.73 15.82
C SER A 180 7.88 -14.12 14.44
N ALA A 181 7.19 -13.79 13.34
CA ALA A 181 7.68 -14.00 11.98
C ALA A 181 8.91 -13.12 11.67
N LYS A 182 8.91 -11.86 12.13
CA LYS A 182 10.09 -11.00 12.07
C LYS A 182 11.30 -11.66 12.74
N GLU A 183 11.11 -12.21 13.94
CA GLU A 183 12.19 -12.93 14.62
C GLU A 183 12.67 -14.14 13.83
N LEU A 184 11.78 -14.89 13.17
CA LEU A 184 12.18 -16.03 12.33
C LEU A 184 13.11 -15.60 11.19
N ILE A 185 12.81 -14.50 10.51
CA ILE A 185 13.61 -14.04 9.36
C ILE A 185 14.90 -13.34 9.79
N LEU A 186 14.93 -12.71 10.97
CA LEU A 186 16.10 -11.97 11.46
C LEU A 186 17.04 -12.82 12.35
N LYS A 187 16.61 -13.95 12.91
CA LYS A 187 17.44 -14.79 13.82
C LYS A 187 18.54 -15.61 13.15
N VAL A 188 18.58 -15.72 11.81
CA VAL A 188 19.51 -16.62 11.09
C VAL A 188 20.95 -16.09 11.11
N LYS A 189 21.74 -16.39 12.15
CA LYS A 189 23.08 -15.83 12.45
C LYS A 189 24.22 -16.02 11.42
N ASN A 190 23.99 -16.52 10.21
CA ASN A 190 25.05 -16.67 9.21
C ASN A 190 25.31 -15.38 8.42
N ASP A 191 26.55 -15.16 8.00
CA ASP A 191 27.02 -13.99 7.24
C ASP A 191 26.39 -13.83 5.84
N GLU A 192 25.54 -14.78 5.41
CA GLU A 192 24.75 -14.73 4.17
C GLU A 192 23.28 -14.32 4.38
N LYS A 193 22.99 -13.48 5.39
CA LYS A 193 21.65 -12.91 5.61
C LYS A 193 21.27 -11.94 4.48
N ILE A 194 20.69 -12.48 3.42
CA ILE A 194 20.04 -11.67 2.38
C ILE A 194 18.53 -11.81 2.59
N VAL A 195 17.95 -10.80 3.26
CA VAL A 195 16.51 -10.55 3.26
C VAL A 195 16.27 -9.42 2.27
N ILE A 196 15.43 -9.64 1.26
CA ILE A 196 15.13 -8.67 0.23
C ILE A 196 13.63 -8.40 0.25
N TYR A 197 13.26 -7.14 0.39
CA TYR A 197 11.89 -6.66 0.23
C TYR A 197 11.87 -5.64 -0.90
N ASP A 198 11.30 -6.01 -2.05
CA ASP A 198 11.38 -5.22 -3.27
C ASP A 198 10.18 -5.53 -4.18
N HIS A 199 10.05 -4.82 -5.31
CA HIS A 199 9.11 -5.14 -6.37
C HIS A 199 9.80 -5.72 -7.60
N ILE A 200 9.02 -6.33 -8.49
CA ILE A 200 9.47 -6.93 -9.75
C ILE A 200 9.13 -6.01 -10.92
N GLY A 201 10.05 -5.93 -11.89
CA GLY A 201 9.82 -5.24 -13.15
C GLY A 201 9.78 -3.71 -13.05
N PRO A 202 10.77 -3.04 -12.43
CA PRO A 202 10.79 -1.58 -12.29
C PRO A 202 10.70 -0.82 -13.62
N ASN A 203 11.10 -1.46 -14.72
CA ASN A 203 11.13 -0.87 -16.05
C ASN A 203 10.22 -1.59 -17.06
N VAL A 204 9.38 -2.53 -16.61
CA VAL A 204 8.58 -3.40 -17.48
C VAL A 204 7.10 -3.24 -17.12
N CYS A 205 6.22 -3.11 -18.10
CA CYS A 205 4.78 -3.12 -17.85
C CYS A 205 4.37 -4.50 -17.29
N MET A 206 3.79 -4.51 -16.09
CA MET A 206 3.35 -5.73 -15.38
C MET A 206 1.84 -5.69 -15.07
N GLY A 207 1.11 -4.75 -15.67
CA GLY A 207 -0.20 -4.29 -15.22
C GLY A 207 -0.11 -2.95 -14.50
N ASP A 208 -1.24 -2.49 -13.96
CA ASP A 208 -1.33 -1.27 -13.17
C ASP A 208 -0.77 -1.41 -11.75
N HIS A 209 -0.49 -2.64 -11.32
CA HIS A 209 0.30 -2.96 -10.13
C HIS A 209 1.66 -3.59 -10.49
N LYS A 210 2.70 -3.27 -9.71
CA LYS A 210 3.98 -4.01 -9.73
C LYS A 210 3.94 -5.12 -8.67
N PRO A 211 4.30 -6.38 -9.02
CA PRO A 211 4.39 -7.44 -8.04
C PRO A 211 5.43 -7.12 -6.95
N VAL A 212 5.05 -7.20 -5.68
CA VAL A 212 5.93 -7.02 -4.52
C VAL A 212 6.31 -8.39 -3.95
N PHE A 213 7.57 -8.56 -3.56
CA PHE A 213 8.09 -9.81 -3.01
C PHE A 213 8.94 -9.60 -1.76
N LEU A 214 8.93 -10.62 -0.90
CA LEU A 214 9.81 -10.75 0.26
C LEU A 214 10.56 -12.07 0.13
N SER A 215 11.87 -11.98 -0.04
CA SER A 215 12.76 -13.14 -0.14
C SER A 215 13.64 -13.24 1.10
N PHE A 216 13.69 -14.43 1.70
CA PHE A 216 14.49 -14.71 2.89
C PHE A 216 14.78 -16.20 2.99
N ARG A 217 15.79 -16.55 3.78
CA ARG A 217 16.14 -17.94 4.10
C ARG A 217 15.61 -18.31 5.48
N ILE A 218 15.02 -19.50 5.59
CA ILE A 218 14.60 -20.09 6.86
C ILE A 218 15.46 -21.33 7.08
N ALA A 219 15.99 -21.50 8.30
CA ALA A 219 16.67 -22.74 8.66
C ALA A 219 15.69 -23.91 8.58
N ALA A 220 16.11 -25.01 7.93
CA ALA A 220 15.32 -26.24 7.94
C ALA A 220 15.09 -26.66 9.40
N GLY A 221 13.82 -26.85 9.79
CA GLY A 221 13.51 -27.35 11.12
C GLY A 221 14.06 -28.76 11.31
N ALA A 222 14.38 -29.12 12.55
CA ALA A 222 14.55 -30.53 12.92
C ALA A 222 13.18 -31.20 12.78
N GLY A 223 12.85 -31.68 11.57
CA GLY A 223 11.60 -32.35 11.32
C GLY A 223 11.43 -33.50 12.31
N LYS A 224 10.39 -33.45 13.14
CA LYS A 224 9.93 -34.67 13.80
C LYS A 224 9.44 -35.61 12.69
N PRO A 225 9.92 -36.86 12.61
CA PRO A 225 9.42 -37.81 11.63
C PRO A 225 7.89 -37.90 11.79
N ILE A 226 7.21 -37.76 10.66
CA ILE A 226 5.77 -37.60 10.51
C ILE A 226 5.00 -38.58 11.41
N ALA A 227 4.32 -38.08 12.43
CA ALA A 227 3.20 -38.79 13.04
C ALA A 227 1.98 -38.50 12.15
N ASN A 228 1.75 -39.41 11.19
CA ASN A 228 0.55 -39.45 10.35
C ASN A 228 -0.70 -39.64 11.23
N VAL A 229 -1.28 -38.58 11.79
CA VAL A 229 -2.72 -38.55 12.09
C VAL A 229 -3.15 -37.09 12.17
N HIS A 230 -3.90 -36.59 11.21
CA HIS A 230 -5.14 -35.87 11.51
C HIS A 230 -6.05 -35.86 10.29
N LYS A 231 -7.27 -36.33 10.53
CA LYS A 231 -8.38 -36.47 9.59
C LYS A 231 -8.70 -35.12 8.96
N CYS A 232 -8.74 -35.10 7.64
CA CYS A 232 -9.35 -34.03 6.87
C CYS A 232 -10.82 -33.91 7.28
N CYS A 233 -11.21 -32.81 7.92
CA CYS A 233 -12.63 -32.43 8.00
C CYS A 233 -13.04 -31.92 6.63
N VAL A 234 -13.77 -32.75 5.88
CA VAL A 234 -14.56 -32.30 4.73
C VAL A 234 -15.78 -31.60 5.31
N VAL A 235 -15.90 -30.30 5.07
CA VAL A 235 -17.15 -29.57 5.32
C VAL A 235 -18.01 -29.77 4.07
N GLN A 236 -19.16 -30.43 4.25
CA GLN A 236 -20.25 -30.45 3.26
C GLN A 236 -20.99 -29.11 3.27
#